data_AF-A0AAW0XYE4-F1
#
_entry.id   AF-A0AAW0XYE4-F1
#
_cell.length_a   1.000
_cell.length_b   1.000
_cell.length_c   1.000
_cell.angle_alpha   90.00
_cell.angle_beta   90.00
_cell.angle_gamma   90.00
#
_symmetry.space_group_name_H-M   'P 1'
#
loop_
_entity.id
_entity.type
_entity.pdbx_description
1 polymer ?
#
loop_
_entity_poly.entity_id
_entity_poly.type
_entity_poly.pdbx_seq_one_letter_code
_entity_poly.pdbx_strand_id
1 'polypeptide(L)'
;INGEDYEGENQFVKFTKNENASMFFFKSLGFVIIISDKIQFRMPKILNGNLHGLCGRMDGEKRHDLVGPTGCIFTNPSLFALSWTTQGEGCSLFSLRSKKRGVTQYQEACPREDYIPTAVSHP
;
A
#
# COMPACT_ATOMS: atom_id res chain seq x y z
N ILE A 1 9.44 0.40 -20.07
CA ILE A 1 8.56 -0.49 -19.28
C ILE A 1 9.20 -1.88 -19.23
N ASN A 2 9.19 -2.60 -18.11
CA ASN A 2 9.84 -3.92 -17.97
C ASN A 2 11.35 -3.95 -18.31
N GLY A 3 12.08 -2.88 -17.98
CA GLY A 3 13.51 -2.76 -18.28
C GLY A 3 13.86 -2.01 -19.56
N GLU A 4 12.87 -1.70 -20.40
CA GLU A 4 13.06 -0.91 -21.63
C GLU A 4 12.60 0.55 -21.45
N ASP A 5 12.91 1.42 -22.40
CA ASP A 5 12.40 2.79 -22.42
C ASP A 5 10.89 2.84 -22.75
N TYR A 6 10.26 4.01 -22.55
CA TYR A 6 8.86 4.23 -22.91
C TYR A 6 8.77 5.04 -24.21
N GLU A 7 8.25 4.43 -25.26
CA GLU A 7 8.20 5.03 -26.60
C GLU A 7 6.90 5.79 -26.92
N GLY A 8 6.10 6.13 -25.90
CA GLY A 8 4.89 6.96 -26.09
C GLY A 8 3.58 6.17 -26.21
N GLU A 9 3.60 5.01 -26.85
CA GLU A 9 2.42 4.14 -26.99
C GLU A 9 2.63 2.80 -26.27
N ASN A 10 1.75 2.49 -25.33
CA ASN A 10 1.74 1.19 -24.66
C ASN A 10 0.30 0.78 -24.33
N GLN A 11 0.01 -0.51 -24.51
CA GLN A 11 -1.33 -1.07 -24.32
C GLN A 11 -1.80 -1.08 -22.85
N PHE A 12 -0.88 -1.06 -21.89
CA PHE A 12 -1.19 -1.18 -20.47
C PHE A 12 -1.06 0.15 -19.71
N VAL A 13 -0.04 0.94 -20.04
CA VAL A 13 0.29 2.17 -19.31
C VAL A 13 0.33 3.34 -20.27
N LYS A 14 -0.28 4.47 -19.88
CA LYS A 14 -0.05 5.76 -20.52
C LYS A 14 0.75 6.63 -19.58
N PHE A 15 1.92 7.07 -20.03
CA PHE A 15 2.71 8.06 -19.30
C PHE A 15 2.39 9.47 -19.80
N THR A 16 2.24 10.42 -18.89
CA THR A 16 2.04 11.84 -19.20
C THR A 16 2.82 12.68 -18.22
N LYS A 17 3.63 13.60 -18.72
CA LYS A 17 4.40 14.54 -17.91
C LYS A 17 3.98 15.95 -18.25
N ASN A 18 3.67 16.75 -17.23
CA ASN A 18 3.50 18.20 -17.34
C ASN A 18 4.50 18.90 -16.40
N GLU A 19 4.42 20.23 -16.31
CA GLU A 19 5.32 21.05 -15.49
C GLU A 19 5.24 20.70 -13.99
N ASN A 20 4.09 20.22 -13.52
CA ASN A 20 3.81 20.02 -12.10
C ASN A 20 3.94 18.56 -11.64
N ALA A 21 3.70 17.60 -12.53
CA ALA A 21 3.63 16.19 -12.17
C ALA A 21 3.91 15.26 -13.35
N SER A 22 4.36 14.06 -13.00
CA SER A 22 4.37 12.89 -13.86
C SER A 22 3.22 11.97 -13.49
N MET A 23 2.49 11.47 -14.47
CA MET A 23 1.30 10.63 -14.29
C MET A 23 1.45 9.34 -15.07
N PHE A 24 1.19 8.22 -14.40
CA PHE A 24 1.09 6.88 -14.99
C PHE A 24 -0.36 6.43 -14.89
N PHE A 25 -1.04 6.31 -16.03
CA PHE A 25 -2.40 5.82 -16.12
C PHE A 25 -2.39 4.35 -16.54
N PHE A 26 -2.90 3.47 -15.68
CA PHE A 26 -2.96 2.03 -15.93
C PHE A 26 -4.33 1.69 -16.54
N LYS A 27 -4.35 1.49 -17.86
CA LYS A 27 -5.59 1.45 -18.66
C LYS A 27 -6.57 0.35 -18.22
N SER A 28 -6.06 -0.86 -17.98
CA SER A 28 -6.89 -2.02 -17.62
C SER A 28 -7.51 -1.91 -16.23
N LEU A 29 -6.77 -1.32 -15.28
CA LEU A 29 -7.16 -1.26 -13.88
C LEU A 29 -7.79 0.08 -13.49
N GLY A 30 -7.75 1.09 -14.37
CA GLY A 30 -8.37 2.39 -14.16
C GLY A 30 -7.77 3.21 -13.01
N PHE A 31 -6.58 2.86 -12.52
CA PHE A 31 -5.88 3.63 -11.48
C PHE A 31 -4.79 4.53 -12.06
N VAL A 32 -4.43 5.55 -11.28
CA VAL A 32 -3.42 6.53 -11.65
C VAL A 32 -2.37 6.66 -10.56
N ILE A 33 -1.09 6.63 -10.94
CA ILE A 33 0.01 7.05 -10.07
C ILE A 33 0.40 8.47 -10.48
N ILE A 34 0.44 9.38 -9.52
CA ILE A 34 0.83 10.78 -9.74
C ILE A 34 2.07 11.04 -8.88
N ILE A 35 3.12 11.54 -9.53
CA ILE A 35 4.41 11.84 -8.90
C ILE A 35 4.71 13.33 -9.09
N SER A 36 4.74 14.05 -7.98
CA SER A 36 5.12 15.46 -7.86
C SER A 36 6.09 15.60 -6.67
N ASP A 37 5.86 16.57 -5.78
CA ASP A 37 6.38 16.63 -4.41
C ASP A 37 5.99 15.42 -3.53
N LYS A 38 4.96 14.67 -3.93
CA LYS A 38 4.49 13.44 -3.28
C LYS A 38 4.13 12.37 -4.31
N ILE A 39 4.08 11.12 -3.86
CA ILE A 39 3.56 10.00 -4.63
C ILE A 39 2.11 9.77 -4.21
N GLN A 40 1.19 9.82 -5.15
CA GLN A 40 -0.23 9.60 -4.92
C GLN A 40 -0.72 8.43 -5.78
N PHE A 41 -1.51 7.57 -5.16
CA PHE A 41 -2.24 6.50 -5.84
C PHE A 41 -3.72 6.88 -5.86
N ARG A 42 -4.30 7.02 -7.05
CA ARG A 42 -5.74 7.20 -7.24
C ARG A 42 -6.33 5.89 -7.73
N MET A 43 -6.96 5.18 -6.81
CA MET A 43 -7.54 3.86 -7.07
C MET A 43 -9.03 3.98 -7.42
N PRO A 44 -9.57 3.12 -8.29
CA PRO A 44 -10.99 3.08 -8.58
C PRO A 44 -11.78 2.62 -7.35
N LYS A 45 -13.02 3.12 -7.20
CA LYS A 45 -13.90 2.80 -6.07
C LYS A 45 -14.19 1.30 -5.91
N ILE A 46 -14.10 0.52 -6.98
CA ILE A 46 -14.32 -0.94 -6.92
C ILE A 46 -13.30 -1.68 -6.03
N LEU A 47 -12.14 -1.07 -5.74
CA LEU A 47 -11.14 -1.63 -4.84
C LEU A 47 -11.33 -1.21 -3.38
N ASN A 48 -12.41 -0.49 -3.06
CA ASN A 48 -12.75 -0.08 -1.69
C ASN A 48 -12.81 -1.31 -0.77
N GLY A 49 -12.07 -1.26 0.34
CA GLY A 49 -11.91 -2.35 1.29
C GLY A 49 -11.08 -3.54 0.84
N ASN A 50 -10.61 -3.57 -0.41
CA ASN A 50 -9.82 -4.67 -1.00
C ASN A 50 -8.34 -4.32 -1.19
N LEU A 51 -7.92 -3.12 -0.80
CA LEU A 51 -6.51 -2.72 -0.80
C LEU A 51 -5.84 -3.13 0.52
N HIS A 52 -4.52 -3.29 0.46
CA HIS A 52 -3.68 -3.53 1.62
C HIS A 52 -2.33 -2.86 1.42
N GLY A 53 -1.66 -2.52 2.51
CA GLY A 53 -0.33 -1.91 2.49
C GLY A 53 -0.28 -0.64 3.34
N LEU A 54 0.79 0.15 3.15
CA LEU A 54 1.04 1.36 3.95
C LEU A 54 -0.01 2.47 3.75
N CYS A 55 -0.78 2.44 2.66
CA CYS A 55 -1.86 3.39 2.38
C CYS A 55 -3.22 2.95 2.94
N GLY A 56 -3.29 1.83 3.67
CA GLY A 56 -4.54 1.33 4.26
C GLY A 56 -5.44 0.59 3.28
N ARG A 57 -6.70 0.37 3.68
CA ARG A 57 -7.68 -0.47 2.96
C ARG A 57 -8.62 0.29 2.04
N MET A 58 -8.65 1.63 2.15
CA MET A 58 -9.59 2.48 1.41
C MET A 58 -11.06 2.08 1.67
N ASP A 59 -11.39 1.67 2.90
CA ASP A 59 -12.77 1.36 3.34
C ASP A 59 -13.48 2.49 4.07
N GLY A 60 -12.76 3.59 4.34
CA GLY A 60 -13.27 4.70 5.12
C GLY A 60 -13.22 4.48 6.63
N GLU A 61 -12.71 3.33 7.10
CA GLU A 61 -12.50 3.03 8.51
C GLU A 61 -11.03 3.23 8.90
N LYS A 62 -10.75 4.34 9.60
CA LYS A 62 -9.39 4.71 10.04
C LYS A 62 -8.69 3.61 10.83
N ARG A 63 -9.42 2.79 11.59
CA ARG A 63 -8.84 1.70 12.35
C ARG A 63 -8.22 0.64 11.44
N HIS A 64 -8.76 0.46 10.24
CA HIS A 64 -8.29 -0.55 9.29
C HIS A 64 -7.10 -0.09 8.44
N ASP A 65 -6.75 1.20 8.49
CA ASP A 65 -5.59 1.74 7.77
C ASP A 65 -4.25 1.20 8.29
N LEU A 66 -4.21 0.76 9.56
CA LEU A 66 -3.02 0.21 10.21
C LEU A 66 -3.04 -1.32 10.33
N VAL A 67 -3.77 -2.00 9.44
CA VAL A 67 -3.77 -3.47 9.35
C VAL A 67 -2.51 -3.94 8.64
N GLY A 68 -1.66 -4.68 9.37
CA GLY A 68 -0.44 -5.27 8.81
C GLY A 68 -0.72 -6.51 7.94
N PRO A 69 0.32 -7.08 7.32
CA PRO A 69 0.20 -8.18 6.34
C PRO A 69 -0.36 -9.50 6.90
N THR A 70 -0.57 -9.59 8.22
CA THR A 70 -1.10 -10.79 8.90
C THR A 70 -2.47 -10.54 9.56
N GLY A 71 -3.11 -9.42 9.27
CA GLY A 71 -4.41 -9.05 9.83
C GLY A 71 -4.35 -8.43 11.24
N CYS A 72 -3.15 -8.26 11.81
CA CYS A 72 -2.98 -7.51 13.06
C CYS A 72 -3.26 -6.03 12.86
N ILE A 73 -4.06 -5.43 13.74
CA ILE A 73 -4.30 -3.99 13.80
C ILE A 73 -3.21 -3.35 14.67
N PHE A 74 -2.37 -2.50 14.10
CA PHE A 74 -1.30 -1.84 14.82
C PHE A 74 -1.75 -0.48 15.37
N THR A 75 -1.26 -0.13 16.56
CA THR A 75 -1.43 1.23 17.14
C THR A 75 -0.16 2.07 17.04
N ASN A 76 1.00 1.42 16.80
CA ASN A 76 2.28 2.09 16.62
C ASN A 76 2.61 2.19 15.12
N PRO A 77 2.62 3.40 14.52
CA PRO A 77 2.88 3.58 13.09
C PRO A 77 4.26 3.08 12.62
N SER A 78 5.28 3.18 13.46
CA SER A 78 6.63 2.70 13.15
C SER A 78 6.67 1.17 13.11
N LEU A 79 5.99 0.51 14.05
CA LEU A 79 5.89 -0.95 14.08
C LEU A 79 5.04 -1.47 12.91
N PHE A 80 3.95 -0.76 12.59
CA PHE A 80 3.13 -0.99 11.40
C PHE A 80 3.96 -0.91 10.11
N ALA A 81 4.69 0.19 9.90
CA ALA A 81 5.51 0.37 8.70
C ALA A 81 6.58 -0.72 8.58
N LEU A 82 7.18 -1.12 9.70
CA LEU A 82 8.16 -2.19 9.75
C LEU A 82 7.56 -3.56 9.42
N SER A 83 6.28 -3.79 9.70
CA SER A 83 5.58 -5.03 9.34
C SER A 83 5.48 -5.24 7.83
N TRP A 84 5.31 -4.15 7.07
CA TRP A 84 5.27 -4.15 5.60
C TRP A 84 6.66 -4.09 4.95
N THR A 85 7.72 -3.88 5.72
CA THR A 85 9.08 -3.75 5.17
C THR A 85 9.60 -5.09 4.64
N THR A 86 10.19 -5.11 3.45
CA THR A 86 10.87 -6.29 2.87
C THR A 86 12.39 -6.10 2.84
N GLN A 87 13.13 -7.14 2.46
CA GLN A 87 14.57 -7.00 2.23
C GLN A 87 14.80 -6.19 0.96
N GLY A 88 15.47 -5.04 1.11
CA GLY A 88 15.93 -4.22 -0.01
C GLY A 88 17.33 -4.63 -0.47
N GLU A 89 17.63 -4.33 -1.72
CA GLU A 89 19.00 -4.38 -2.25
C GLU A 89 19.91 -3.40 -1.47
N GLY A 90 21.15 -3.81 -1.20
CA GLY A 90 22.09 -3.02 -0.40
C GLY A 90 21.74 -2.90 1.10
N CYS A 91 20.62 -3.48 1.55
CA CYS A 91 20.24 -3.47 2.97
C CYS A 91 20.69 -4.73 3.70
N SER A 92 21.22 -4.56 4.92
CA SER A 92 21.63 -5.69 5.76
C SER A 92 20.42 -6.53 6.21
N LEU A 93 20.39 -7.80 5.81
CA LEU A 93 19.39 -8.77 6.26
C LEU A 93 19.41 -8.95 7.78
N PHE A 94 20.59 -8.91 8.40
CA PHE A 94 20.73 -8.99 9.85
C PHE A 94 20.05 -7.80 10.55
N SER A 95 20.23 -6.59 10.02
CA SER A 95 19.57 -5.38 10.54
C SER A 95 18.06 -5.48 10.40
N LEU A 96 17.56 -5.92 9.24
CA LEU A 96 16.13 -6.12 9.01
C LEU A 96 15.53 -7.12 10.00
N ARG A 97 16.15 -8.31 10.15
CA ARG A 97 15.70 -9.35 11.09
C ARG A 97 15.71 -8.83 12.52
N SER A 98 16.74 -8.08 12.90
CA SER A 98 16.85 -7.52 14.25
C SER A 98 15.74 -6.51 14.54
N LYS A 99 15.44 -5.61 13.60
CA LYS A 99 14.33 -4.67 13.74
C LYS A 99 12.98 -5.41 13.77
N LYS A 100 12.79 -6.43 12.93
CA LYS A 100 11.53 -7.19 12.85
C LYS A 100 11.20 -8.03 14.09
N ARG A 101 12.11 -8.23 15.04
CA ARG A 101 11.81 -8.97 16.29
C ARG A 101 10.59 -8.40 17.04
N GLY A 102 10.50 -7.07 17.16
CA GLY A 102 9.36 -6.44 17.83
C GLY A 102 8.05 -6.62 17.06
N VAL A 103 8.11 -6.70 15.73
CA VAL A 103 6.95 -6.98 14.89
C VAL A 103 6.48 -8.41 15.13
N THR A 104 7.38 -9.39 15.07
CA THR A 104 7.06 -10.80 15.34
C THR A 104 6.43 -10.97 16.71
N GLN A 105 7.02 -10.40 17.75
CA GLN A 105 6.51 -10.48 19.12
C GLN A 105 5.11 -9.86 19.24
N TYR A 106 4.88 -8.70 18.63
CA TYR A 106 3.57 -8.06 18.67
C TYR A 106 2.48 -8.92 17.99
N GLN A 107 2.81 -9.57 16.89
CA GLN A 107 1.85 -10.36 16.10
C GLN A 107 1.37 -11.64 16.82
N GLU A 108 2.08 -12.10 17.86
CA GLU A 108 1.69 -13.26 18.67
C GLU A 108 0.36 -13.03 19.41
N ALA A 109 0.09 -11.80 19.86
CA ALA A 109 -1.07 -11.45 20.68
C ALA A 109 -1.79 -10.17 20.22
N CYS A 110 -1.55 -9.74 18.99
CA CYS A 110 -2.15 -8.52 18.44
C CYS A 110 -3.68 -8.59 18.40
N PRO A 111 -4.39 -7.45 18.51
CA PRO A 111 -5.78 -7.38 18.13
C PRO A 111 -5.90 -7.65 16.63
N ARG A 112 -6.89 -8.46 16.26
CA ARG A 112 -7.28 -8.72 14.88
C ARG A 112 -8.67 -8.17 14.63
N GLU A 113 -9.00 -7.92 13.37
CA GLU A 113 -10.39 -7.66 13.01
C GLU A 113 -11.22 -8.89 13.34
N ASP A 114 -12.14 -8.78 14.31
CA ASP A 114 -13.30 -9.67 14.35
C ASP A 114 -14.20 -9.24 13.19
N TYR A 115 -14.47 -10.15 12.25
CA TYR A 115 -15.43 -9.88 11.17
C TYR A 115 -16.81 -9.68 11.80
N ILE A 116 -17.13 -8.43 12.12
CA ILE A 116 -18.50 -7.98 12.35
C ILE A 116 -18.89 -7.33 11.03
N PRO A 117 -19.77 -7.94 10.22
CA PRO A 117 -20.31 -7.27 9.05
C PRO A 117 -21.08 -6.05 9.58
N THR A 118 -20.43 -4.89 9.58
CA THR A 118 -21.09 -3.65 9.90
C THR A 118 -22.04 -3.39 8.75
N ALA A 119 -23.31 -3.17 9.07
CA ALA A 119 -24.38 -2.82 8.12
C ALA A 119 -24.12 -1.50 7.35
N VAL A 120 -22.93 -0.93 7.46
CA VAL A 120 -22.40 0.09 6.56
C VAL A 120 -21.73 -0.60 5.37
N SER A 121 -22.54 -1.41 4.66
CA SER A 121 -22.57 -1.27 3.22
C SER A 121 -23.05 0.16 2.94
N HIS A 122 -22.17 1.08 2.57
CA HIS A 122 -22.61 2.28 1.88
C HIS A 122 -22.12 2.23 0.42
N PRO A 123 -22.98 2.70 -0.50
CA PRO A 123 -23.10 2.26 -1.90
C PRO A 123 -21.95 2.65 -2.83
#